data_AF-A0A1Y1K7Y7-F1
#
_entry.id   AF-A0A1Y1K7Y7-F1
#
_cell.length_a   1.000
_cell.length_b   1.000
_cell.length_c   1.000
_cell.angle_alpha   90.00
_cell.angle_beta   90.00
_cell.angle_gamma   90.00
#
_symmetry.space_group_name_H-M   'P 1'
#
loop_
_entity.id
_entity.type
_entity.pdbx_description
1 polymer ?
#
loop_
_entity_poly.entity_id
_entity_poly.type
_entity_poly.pdbx_seq_one_letter_code
_entity_poly.pdbx_strand_id
1 'polypeptide(L)'
;REVQAKYKHNSEKLLKLIEGVYRWLPLGTIVNNKVLIVHGGISDTTDLDLIKSLDRGKYISLLRPPITDSTAPGAELIDKVEWKQVFDILWSDPQPGDGCIPNGLRGAGTYFGPDVTKRFLKRNKMLYLIRSHECKPEGYEINHNNKVITVFSASNYYELGSNKGAYLKLVGPQLDTHFVQYTAATGKTKRLTFRQRIGLVESSAIRELRGHIMSNRERLQQEFQKADPDLTGFIPVSEWCKSMETATELGLPWRMLREKLVALEADTQMVNYSTTFDKINDSDITT
;
A
#
# COMPACT_ATOMS: atom_id res chain seq x y z
N ARG A 1 -3.65 20.35 2.67
CA ARG A 1 -4.44 20.39 3.93
C ARG A 1 -3.58 20.51 5.18
N GLU A 2 -2.66 19.58 5.49
CA GLU A 2 -1.85 19.66 6.72
C GLU A 2 -0.98 20.93 6.81
N VAL A 3 -0.20 21.22 5.76
CA VAL A 3 0.66 22.41 5.72
C VAL A 3 -0.16 23.70 5.81
N GLN A 4 -1.31 23.75 5.12
CA GLN A 4 -2.25 24.89 5.20
C GLN A 4 -2.82 25.09 6.60
N ALA A 5 -3.17 24.00 7.30
CA ALA A 5 -3.70 24.08 8.66
C ALA A 5 -2.66 24.58 9.67
N LYS A 6 -1.40 24.14 9.54
CA LYS A 6 -0.29 24.51 10.44
C LYS A 6 0.34 25.86 10.10
N TYR A 7 0.40 26.24 8.83
CA TYR A 7 1.13 27.41 8.33
C TYR A 7 0.26 28.30 7.44
N LYS A 8 -0.84 28.83 7.98
CA LYS A 8 -1.89 29.56 7.24
C LYS A 8 -1.37 30.63 6.26
N HIS A 9 -0.36 31.40 6.65
CA HIS A 9 0.15 32.53 5.84
C HIS A 9 1.27 32.13 4.87
N ASN A 10 1.97 31.02 5.11
CA ASN A 10 3.17 30.62 4.35
C ASN A 10 3.01 29.28 3.64
N SER A 11 1.82 28.66 3.70
CA SER A 11 1.64 27.28 3.26
C SER A 11 1.99 27.05 1.80
N GLU A 12 1.67 27.99 0.91
CA GLU A 12 1.99 27.86 -0.51
C GLU A 12 3.49 27.92 -0.77
N LYS A 13 4.19 28.86 -0.13
CA LYS A 13 5.65 28.98 -0.23
C LYS A 13 6.34 27.74 0.32
N LEU A 14 5.86 27.23 1.47
CA LEU A 14 6.40 26.02 2.08
C LEU A 14 6.16 24.79 1.21
N LEU A 15 4.97 24.63 0.62
CA LEU A 15 4.69 23.51 -0.29
C LEU A 15 5.63 23.51 -1.48
N LYS A 16 5.85 24.68 -2.12
CA LYS A 16 6.83 24.80 -3.22
C LYS A 16 8.25 24.43 -2.81
N LEU A 17 8.67 24.80 -1.59
CA LEU A 17 9.99 24.43 -1.06
C LEU A 17 10.08 22.93 -0.78
N ILE A 18 9.05 22.32 -0.19
CA ILE A 18 9.00 20.88 0.08
C ILE A 18 9.04 20.09 -1.24
N GLU A 19 8.25 20.50 -2.24
CA GLU A 19 8.29 19.93 -3.59
C GLU A 19 9.69 20.05 -4.20
N GLY A 20 10.35 21.21 -4.04
CA GLY A 20 11.72 21.40 -4.45
C GLY A 20 12.69 20.41 -3.81
N VAL A 21 12.59 20.18 -2.49
CA VAL A 21 13.46 19.24 -1.76
C VAL A 21 13.17 17.79 -2.13
N TYR A 22 11.90 17.39 -2.24
CA TYR A 22 11.52 16.00 -2.51
C TYR A 22 12.02 15.49 -3.86
N ARG A 23 12.19 16.38 -4.84
CA ARG A 23 12.77 16.05 -6.15
C ARG A 23 14.22 15.62 -6.08
N TRP A 24 14.96 16.05 -5.06
CA TRP A 24 16.37 15.73 -4.89
C TRP A 24 16.62 14.49 -4.02
N LEU A 25 15.56 13.87 -3.48
CA LEU A 25 15.70 12.64 -2.71
C LEU A 25 16.23 11.50 -3.62
N PRO A 26 17.21 10.71 -3.14
CA PRO A 26 17.65 9.52 -3.84
C PRO A 26 16.50 8.51 -4.03
N LEU A 27 16.43 7.87 -5.20
CA LEU A 27 15.40 6.87 -5.50
C LEU A 27 15.70 5.50 -4.89
N GLY A 28 16.97 5.22 -4.60
CA GLY A 28 17.42 3.98 -3.99
C GLY A 28 18.86 4.11 -3.51
N THR A 29 19.32 3.09 -2.80
CA THR A 29 20.69 3.01 -2.27
C THR A 29 21.20 1.59 -2.41
N ILE A 30 22.50 1.46 -2.74
CA ILE A 30 23.18 0.18 -2.76
C ILE A 30 24.18 0.14 -1.60
N VAL A 31 24.03 -0.85 -0.72
CA VAL A 31 24.90 -1.05 0.45
C VAL A 31 25.95 -2.12 0.14
N ASN A 32 27.22 -1.78 0.31
CA ASN A 32 28.40 -2.61 0.05
C ASN A 32 28.38 -3.36 -1.29
N ASN A 33 27.81 -2.75 -2.34
CA ASN A 33 27.61 -3.36 -3.66
C ASN A 33 26.86 -4.71 -3.65
N LYS A 34 26.13 -4.99 -2.57
CA LYS A 34 25.51 -6.30 -2.32
C LYS A 34 24.00 -6.20 -2.09
N VAL A 35 23.50 -5.12 -1.53
CA VAL A 35 22.07 -5.00 -1.17
C VAL A 35 21.49 -3.75 -1.78
N LEU A 36 20.42 -3.89 -2.55
CA LEU A 36 19.65 -2.76 -3.07
C LEU A 36 18.53 -2.43 -2.09
N ILE A 37 18.35 -1.14 -1.80
CA ILE A 37 17.28 -0.60 -0.98
C ILE A 37 16.49 0.41 -1.81
N VAL A 38 15.19 0.20 -1.96
CA VAL A 38 14.25 1.06 -2.69
C VAL A 38 12.96 1.24 -1.90
N HIS A 39 12.08 2.15 -2.31
CA HIS A 39 10.80 2.31 -1.62
C HIS A 39 9.78 1.23 -2.01
N GLY A 40 9.50 1.12 -3.31
CA GLY A 40 8.56 0.17 -3.91
C GLY A 40 9.22 -1.15 -4.25
N GLY A 41 9.72 -1.30 -5.47
CA GLY A 41 10.32 -2.57 -5.88
C GLY A 41 11.06 -2.48 -7.20
N ILE A 42 10.98 -3.55 -7.98
CA ILE A 42 11.62 -3.65 -9.29
C ILE A 42 10.60 -4.14 -10.33
N SER A 43 11.08 -4.32 -11.55
CA SER A 43 10.41 -4.93 -12.68
C SER A 43 11.43 -5.70 -13.53
N ASP A 44 10.94 -6.48 -14.48
CA ASP A 44 11.74 -7.15 -15.51
C ASP A 44 12.58 -6.17 -16.36
N THR A 45 12.13 -4.92 -16.50
CA THR A 45 12.84 -3.87 -17.24
C THR A 45 13.71 -2.97 -16.37
N THR A 46 13.81 -3.19 -15.05
CA THR A 46 14.55 -2.26 -14.17
C THR A 46 16.02 -2.19 -14.54
N ASP A 47 16.55 -0.98 -14.73
CA ASP A 47 17.94 -0.71 -15.10
C ASP A 47 18.58 0.29 -14.12
N LEU A 48 19.54 -0.18 -13.34
CA LEU A 48 20.20 0.62 -12.30
C LEU A 48 21.15 1.69 -12.86
N ASP A 49 21.75 1.45 -14.03
CA ASP A 49 22.65 2.41 -14.65
C ASP A 49 21.85 3.58 -15.22
N LEU A 50 20.68 3.29 -15.81
CA LEU A 50 19.73 4.30 -16.23
C LEU A 50 19.21 5.10 -15.02
N ILE A 51 18.75 4.44 -13.95
CA ILE A 51 18.27 5.12 -12.72
C ILE A 51 19.34 6.04 -12.13
N LYS A 52 20.61 5.64 -12.20
CA LYS A 52 21.75 6.43 -11.71
C LYS A 52 22.02 7.67 -12.55
N SER A 53 21.84 7.59 -13.87
CA SER A 53 22.07 8.71 -14.81
C SER A 53 20.88 9.65 -14.95
N LEU A 54 19.71 9.33 -14.38
CA LEU A 54 18.52 10.17 -14.43
C LEU A 54 18.78 11.58 -13.89
N ASP A 55 18.42 12.57 -14.71
CA ASP A 55 18.28 13.95 -14.26
C ASP A 55 16.96 14.11 -13.50
N ARG A 56 17.04 13.93 -12.18
CA ARG A 56 15.90 14.10 -11.26
C ARG A 56 15.32 15.52 -11.30
N GLY A 57 16.08 16.50 -11.77
CA GLY A 57 15.64 17.88 -11.96
C GLY A 57 14.49 18.01 -12.95
N LYS A 58 14.29 17.07 -13.89
CA LYS A 58 13.20 17.12 -14.88
C LYS A 58 11.83 16.76 -14.30
N TYR A 59 11.80 15.98 -13.23
CA TYR A 59 10.58 15.42 -12.66
C TYR A 59 9.94 16.41 -11.69
N ILE A 60 9.15 17.36 -12.21
CA ILE A 60 8.42 18.36 -11.38
C ILE A 60 7.34 17.68 -10.54
N SER A 61 6.63 16.71 -11.12
CA SER A 61 5.64 15.89 -10.44
C SER A 61 5.58 14.53 -11.12
N LEU A 62 5.65 13.46 -10.32
CA LEU A 62 5.49 12.10 -10.84
C LEU A 62 4.05 11.83 -11.30
N LEU A 63 3.07 12.55 -10.75
CA LEU A 63 1.64 12.36 -11.06
C LEU A 63 1.19 12.96 -12.39
N ARG A 64 2.07 13.73 -13.07
CA ARG A 64 1.77 14.23 -14.42
C ARG A 64 2.37 13.26 -15.44
N PRO A 65 1.56 12.71 -16.36
CA PRO A 65 2.07 11.88 -17.43
C PRO A 65 3.15 12.63 -18.24
N PRO A 66 4.14 11.90 -18.78
CA PRO A 66 5.09 12.43 -19.74
C PRO A 66 4.29 12.96 -20.92
N ILE A 67 4.37 14.26 -21.14
CA ILE A 67 3.75 14.90 -22.29
C ILE A 67 4.64 14.54 -23.48
N THR A 68 4.20 13.60 -24.33
CA THR A 68 4.97 13.16 -25.50
C THR A 68 4.91 14.17 -26.64
N ASP A 69 3.82 14.94 -26.74
CA ASP A 69 3.54 15.83 -27.85
C ASP A 69 2.89 17.13 -27.36
N SER A 70 3.64 18.06 -26.75
CA SER A 70 3.11 19.42 -26.64
C SER A 70 4.03 20.47 -27.20
N THR A 71 3.43 21.25 -28.09
CA THR A 71 3.80 22.58 -28.55
C THR A 71 3.64 23.66 -27.46
N ALA A 72 3.44 23.26 -26.19
CA ALA A 72 3.28 24.21 -25.08
C ALA A 72 4.66 24.65 -24.55
N PRO A 73 4.93 25.97 -24.46
CA PRO A 73 6.20 26.47 -23.94
C PRO A 73 6.36 26.08 -22.47
N GLY A 74 7.40 25.27 -22.17
CA GLY A 74 7.75 24.82 -20.82
C GLY A 74 7.43 23.36 -20.48
N ALA A 75 6.87 22.58 -21.41
CA ALA A 75 6.74 21.13 -21.26
C ALA A 75 7.99 20.43 -21.81
N GLU A 76 8.85 19.92 -20.91
CA GLU A 76 9.96 19.06 -21.31
C GLU A 76 9.46 17.66 -21.67
N LEU A 77 9.92 17.10 -22.80
CA LEU A 77 9.64 15.69 -23.13
C LEU A 77 10.23 14.79 -22.05
N ILE A 78 9.38 14.09 -21.31
CA ILE A 78 9.82 13.05 -20.38
C ILE A 78 9.81 11.73 -21.14
N ASP A 79 10.95 11.04 -21.20
CA ASP A 79 11.05 9.72 -21.81
C ASP A 79 10.19 8.72 -21.01
N LYS A 80 9.26 8.03 -21.70
CA LYS A 80 8.40 7.01 -21.10
C LYS A 80 9.21 5.90 -20.42
N VAL A 81 10.39 5.59 -20.94
CA VAL A 81 11.29 4.57 -20.39
C VAL A 81 11.84 5.02 -19.05
N GLU A 82 12.40 6.23 -18.98
CA GLU A 82 12.91 6.80 -17.74
C GLU A 82 11.79 6.94 -16.69
N TRP A 83 10.63 7.42 -17.12
CA TRP A 83 9.46 7.56 -16.25
C TRP A 83 9.03 6.23 -15.64
N LYS A 84 8.99 5.18 -16.46
CA LYS A 84 8.69 3.82 -15.99
C LYS A 84 9.70 3.35 -14.94
N GLN A 85 10.99 3.62 -15.10
CA GLN A 85 12.00 3.26 -14.09
C GLN A 85 11.71 3.90 -12.74
N VAL A 86 11.39 5.20 -12.73
CA VAL A 86 11.07 5.93 -11.50
C VAL A 86 9.81 5.37 -10.85
N PHE A 87 8.78 5.06 -11.64
CA PHE A 87 7.54 4.48 -11.16
C PHE A 87 7.73 3.09 -10.56
N ASP A 88 8.45 2.20 -11.23
CA ASP A 88 8.69 0.85 -10.73
C ASP A 88 9.44 0.88 -9.39
N ILE A 89 10.48 1.71 -9.27
CA ILE A 89 11.27 1.85 -8.04
C ILE A 89 10.44 2.36 -6.85
N LEU A 90 9.40 3.15 -7.12
CA LEU A 90 8.57 3.78 -6.09
C LEU A 90 7.25 3.04 -5.81
N TRP A 91 6.69 2.31 -6.77
CA TRP A 91 5.31 1.78 -6.71
C TRP A 91 5.17 0.29 -7.03
N SER A 92 6.24 -0.41 -7.42
CA SER A 92 6.15 -1.86 -7.63
C SER A 92 5.98 -2.63 -6.33
N ASP A 93 5.26 -3.75 -6.39
CA ASP A 93 5.00 -4.66 -5.26
C ASP A 93 5.43 -6.10 -5.63
N PRO A 94 6.01 -6.90 -4.71
CA PRO A 94 6.28 -8.30 -4.94
C PRO A 94 4.96 -9.10 -5.04
N GLN A 95 4.95 -10.17 -5.84
CA GLN A 95 3.82 -11.09 -5.92
C GLN A 95 4.27 -12.55 -5.75
N PRO A 96 3.41 -13.46 -5.28
CA PRO A 96 3.79 -14.87 -5.08
C PRO A 96 4.15 -15.62 -6.36
N GLY A 97 3.45 -15.32 -7.46
CA GLY A 97 3.62 -16.01 -8.75
C GLY A 97 4.74 -15.40 -9.59
N ASP A 98 5.30 -16.21 -10.49
CA ASP A 98 6.30 -15.75 -11.47
C ASP A 98 5.73 -14.71 -12.44
N GLY A 99 6.63 -13.95 -13.05
CA GLY A 99 6.34 -12.97 -14.08
C GLY A 99 6.30 -11.53 -13.56
N CYS A 100 5.89 -10.63 -14.46
CA CYS A 100 5.85 -9.19 -14.24
C CYS A 100 4.55 -8.68 -14.86
N ILE A 101 3.63 -8.13 -14.06
CA ILE A 101 2.33 -7.63 -14.56
C ILE A 101 2.04 -6.23 -14.00
N PRO A 102 1.35 -5.34 -14.73
CA PRO A 102 1.03 -4.01 -14.23
C PRO A 102 0.35 -4.04 -12.86
N ASN A 103 0.74 -3.14 -11.96
CA ASN A 103 0.15 -3.05 -10.63
C ASN A 103 -1.20 -2.31 -10.70
N GLY A 104 -2.25 -3.06 -11.05
CA GLY A 104 -3.62 -2.54 -11.12
C GLY A 104 -4.16 -2.05 -9.79
N LEU A 105 -3.55 -2.45 -8.66
CA LEU A 105 -3.94 -2.03 -7.32
C LEU A 105 -3.50 -0.63 -6.98
N ARG A 106 -2.28 -0.26 -7.37
CA ARG A 106 -1.72 1.08 -7.19
C ARG A 106 -2.12 2.04 -8.32
N GLY A 107 -2.44 1.49 -9.50
CA GLY A 107 -2.58 2.27 -10.72
C GLY A 107 -1.25 2.73 -11.30
N ALA A 108 -0.12 2.25 -10.74
CA ALA A 108 1.23 2.60 -11.16
C ALA A 108 2.25 1.56 -10.65
N GLY A 109 3.38 1.42 -11.35
CA GLY A 109 4.37 0.38 -11.06
C GLY A 109 3.91 -1.02 -11.50
N THR A 110 4.63 -2.03 -11.03
CA THR A 110 4.49 -3.41 -11.52
C THR A 110 4.46 -4.42 -10.36
N TYR A 111 3.66 -5.46 -10.47
CA TYR A 111 3.83 -6.65 -9.65
C TYR A 111 4.95 -7.51 -10.21
N PHE A 112 5.91 -7.91 -9.38
CA PHE A 112 7.08 -8.68 -9.81
C PHE A 112 7.24 -9.98 -9.02
N GLY A 113 7.51 -11.07 -9.72
CA GLY A 113 7.62 -12.40 -9.15
C GLY A 113 9.03 -12.80 -8.66
N PRO A 114 9.15 -14.04 -8.12
CA PRO A 114 10.41 -14.62 -7.69
C PRO A 114 11.43 -14.74 -8.81
N ASP A 115 11.00 -15.11 -10.01
CA ASP A 115 11.83 -15.23 -11.21
C ASP A 115 12.47 -13.89 -11.62
N VAL A 116 11.70 -12.80 -11.60
CA VAL A 116 12.16 -11.43 -11.89
C VAL A 116 13.22 -11.03 -10.88
N THR A 117 12.94 -11.25 -9.59
CA THR A 117 13.88 -10.98 -8.49
C THR A 117 15.18 -11.74 -8.66
N LYS A 118 15.10 -13.05 -8.92
CA LYS A 118 16.27 -13.91 -9.10
C LYS A 118 17.13 -13.47 -10.28
N ARG A 119 16.51 -13.15 -11.42
CA ARG A 119 17.22 -12.64 -12.61
C ARG A 119 17.89 -11.30 -12.32
N PHE A 120 17.17 -10.37 -11.71
CA PHE A 120 17.68 -9.03 -11.39
C PHE A 120 18.88 -9.09 -10.44
N LEU A 121 18.77 -9.82 -9.33
CA LEU A 121 19.86 -9.94 -8.35
C LEU A 121 21.08 -10.63 -8.95
N LYS A 122 20.88 -11.69 -9.75
CA LYS A 122 21.98 -12.39 -10.44
C LYS A 122 22.72 -11.46 -11.41
N ARG A 123 21.99 -10.70 -12.24
CA ARG A 123 22.58 -9.75 -13.21
C ARG A 123 23.41 -8.69 -12.51
N ASN A 124 22.92 -8.15 -11.39
CA ASN A 124 23.56 -7.08 -10.64
C ASN A 124 24.53 -7.57 -9.54
N LYS A 125 24.75 -8.89 -9.41
CA LYS A 125 25.60 -9.52 -8.38
C LYS A 125 25.21 -9.12 -6.94
N MET A 126 23.92 -8.99 -6.69
CA MET A 126 23.35 -8.60 -5.39
C MET A 126 22.83 -9.81 -4.61
N LEU A 127 22.80 -9.70 -3.28
CA LEU A 127 22.36 -10.73 -2.35
C LEU A 127 20.83 -10.78 -2.23
N TYR A 128 20.21 -9.62 -1.99
CA TYR A 128 18.78 -9.44 -1.78
C TYR A 128 18.37 -7.96 -1.94
N LEU A 129 17.06 -7.73 -2.05
CA LEU A 129 16.38 -6.44 -2.14
C LEU A 129 15.71 -6.12 -0.81
N ILE A 130 15.87 -4.89 -0.31
CA ILE A 130 15.06 -4.34 0.79
C ILE A 130 14.12 -3.29 0.22
N ARG A 131 12.86 -3.34 0.64
CA ARG A 131 11.83 -2.37 0.29
C ARG A 131 10.94 -2.00 1.47
N SER A 132 10.05 -1.02 1.27
CA SER A 132 9.06 -0.61 2.27
C SER A 132 7.65 -0.64 1.71
N HIS A 133 7.01 0.49 1.41
CA HIS A 133 5.76 0.73 0.65
C HIS A 133 4.46 -0.07 1.00
N GLU A 134 4.52 -1.26 1.60
CA GLU A 134 3.38 -2.07 2.02
C GLU A 134 3.39 -2.21 3.54
N CYS A 135 2.23 -2.05 4.17
CA CYS A 135 2.06 -2.34 5.59
C CYS A 135 2.07 -3.85 5.82
N LYS A 136 2.87 -4.32 6.79
CA LYS A 136 2.94 -5.73 7.18
C LYS A 136 2.60 -5.90 8.67
N PRO A 137 1.82 -6.93 9.06
CA PRO A 137 1.38 -7.11 10.45
C PRO A 137 2.54 -7.10 11.47
N GLU A 138 3.62 -7.80 11.16
CA GLU A 138 4.81 -7.87 12.01
C GLU A 138 5.79 -6.71 11.79
N GLY A 139 5.43 -5.71 10.98
CA GLY A 139 6.31 -4.63 10.58
C GLY A 139 7.36 -5.04 9.54
N TYR A 140 7.43 -6.31 9.16
CA TYR A 140 8.25 -6.79 8.06
C TYR A 140 7.66 -8.06 7.42
N GLU A 141 8.15 -8.40 6.23
CA GLU A 141 7.87 -9.66 5.54
C GLU A 141 9.09 -10.05 4.70
N ILE A 142 9.27 -11.35 4.48
CA ILE A 142 10.34 -11.89 3.63
C ILE A 142 9.70 -12.75 2.53
N ASN A 143 9.94 -12.41 1.27
CA ASN A 143 9.38 -13.09 0.11
C ASN A 143 10.50 -13.56 -0.86
N HIS A 144 10.09 -14.28 -1.91
CA HIS A 144 10.94 -14.73 -3.02
C HIS A 144 12.19 -15.49 -2.53
N ASN A 145 12.01 -16.47 -1.64
CA ASN A 145 13.09 -17.30 -1.11
C ASN A 145 14.18 -16.48 -0.39
N ASN A 146 13.77 -15.58 0.51
CA ASN A 146 14.66 -14.69 1.27
C ASN A 146 15.42 -13.66 0.43
N LYS A 147 14.87 -13.30 -0.74
CA LYS A 147 15.50 -12.34 -1.67
C LYS A 147 14.82 -10.98 -1.70
N VAL A 148 13.60 -10.85 -1.19
CA VAL A 148 12.92 -9.58 -1.01
C VAL A 148 12.52 -9.44 0.45
N ILE A 149 12.92 -8.34 1.06
CA ILE A 149 12.57 -8.00 2.44
C ILE A 149 11.74 -6.74 2.41
N THR A 150 10.52 -6.81 2.92
CA THR A 150 9.65 -5.66 3.13
C THR A 150 9.78 -5.21 4.59
N VAL A 151 10.07 -3.94 4.83
CA VAL A 151 10.16 -3.34 6.18
C VAL A 151 9.22 -2.14 6.27
N PHE A 152 8.40 -2.11 7.32
CA PHE A 152 7.42 -1.08 7.58
C PHE A 152 7.56 -0.52 8.98
N SER A 153 7.93 0.76 9.07
CA SER A 153 8.31 1.43 10.32
C SER A 153 7.19 2.30 10.92
N ALA A 154 5.93 2.06 10.58
CA ALA A 154 4.79 2.75 11.20
C ALA A 154 3.90 1.73 11.90
N SER A 155 4.02 1.56 13.21
CA SER A 155 3.10 0.72 13.99
C SER A 155 1.71 1.35 14.10
N ASN A 156 0.67 0.54 14.29
CA ASN A 156 -0.71 1.00 14.47
C ASN A 156 -1.22 1.85 13.29
N TYR A 157 -0.84 1.47 12.07
CA TYR A 157 -1.03 2.27 10.87
C TYR A 157 -2.50 2.53 10.56
N TYR A 158 -3.31 1.47 10.56
CA TYR A 158 -4.75 1.57 10.40
C TYR A 158 -5.41 1.89 11.74
N GLU A 159 -5.02 1.16 12.79
CA GLU A 159 -5.56 1.34 14.13
C GLU A 159 -4.65 0.78 15.22
N LEU A 160 -5.03 0.99 16.48
CA LEU A 160 -4.27 0.47 17.60
C LEU A 160 -4.30 -1.06 17.57
N GLY A 161 -3.12 -1.67 17.52
CA GLY A 161 -2.96 -3.11 17.42
C GLY A 161 -2.93 -3.67 16.00
N SER A 162 -3.16 -2.86 14.95
CA SER A 162 -3.25 -3.37 13.57
C SER A 162 -1.95 -3.98 13.05
N ASN A 163 -0.81 -3.41 13.44
CA ASN A 163 0.50 -3.89 13.04
C ASN A 163 1.59 -3.35 13.97
N LYS A 164 2.69 -4.10 14.08
CA LYS A 164 3.95 -3.61 14.63
C LYS A 164 4.67 -2.74 13.60
N GLY A 165 5.54 -1.86 14.10
CA GLY A 165 6.59 -1.24 13.30
C GLY A 165 7.85 -2.09 13.40
N ALA A 166 8.69 -2.09 12.37
CA ALA A 166 10.02 -2.66 12.47
C ALA A 166 11.06 -1.78 11.79
N TYR A 167 12.32 -1.99 12.17
CA TYR A 167 13.48 -1.52 11.41
C TYR A 167 14.50 -2.65 11.31
N LEU A 168 15.30 -2.62 10.25
CA LEU A 168 16.28 -3.65 9.93
C LEU A 168 17.70 -3.15 10.21
N LYS A 169 18.47 -3.93 10.97
CA LYS A 169 19.91 -3.75 11.13
C LYS A 169 20.64 -4.73 10.20
N LEU A 170 21.59 -4.20 9.44
CA LEU A 170 22.53 -5.01 8.65
C LEU A 170 23.82 -5.18 9.47
N VAL A 171 24.16 -6.42 9.82
CA VAL A 171 25.24 -6.73 10.77
C VAL A 171 26.41 -7.40 10.04
N GLY A 172 27.61 -6.91 10.34
CA GLY A 172 28.87 -7.49 9.86
C GLY A 172 29.11 -7.36 8.35
N PRO A 173 30.24 -7.90 7.86
CA PRO A 173 30.63 -7.81 6.44
C PRO A 173 29.72 -8.59 5.48
N GLN A 174 28.98 -9.56 6.00
CA GLN A 174 28.04 -10.38 5.23
C GLN A 174 26.65 -9.74 5.12
N LEU A 175 26.41 -8.62 5.82
CA LEU A 175 25.13 -7.93 5.86
C LEU A 175 24.01 -8.86 6.34
N ASP A 176 24.24 -9.53 7.46
CA ASP A 176 23.23 -10.39 8.09
C ASP A 176 22.06 -9.54 8.59
N THR A 177 20.85 -10.03 8.42
CA THR A 177 19.62 -9.27 8.68
C THR A 177 19.13 -9.49 10.11
N HIS A 178 19.01 -8.40 10.88
CA HIS A 178 18.45 -8.44 12.23
C HIS A 178 17.29 -7.45 12.37
N PHE A 179 16.08 -7.98 12.49
CA PHE A 179 14.86 -7.19 12.64
C PHE A 179 14.66 -6.77 14.09
N VAL A 180 14.32 -5.51 14.30
CA VAL A 180 13.87 -4.99 15.59
C VAL A 180 12.45 -4.48 15.43
N GLN A 181 11.52 -5.14 16.11
CA GLN A 181 10.10 -4.79 16.10
C GLN A 181 9.75 -3.92 17.30
N TYR A 182 8.77 -3.04 17.12
CA TYR A 182 8.26 -2.16 18.16
C TYR A 182 6.80 -1.81 17.93
N THR A 183 6.14 -1.37 18.99
CA THR A 183 4.79 -0.78 18.93
C THR A 183 4.87 0.58 19.59
N ALA A 184 4.51 1.64 18.87
CA ALA A 184 4.50 2.99 19.42
C ALA A 184 3.49 3.08 20.57
N ALA A 185 3.94 3.62 21.71
CA ALA A 185 3.08 3.87 22.86
C ALA A 185 2.05 4.97 22.55
N THR A 186 0.82 4.82 23.02
CA THR A 186 -0.32 5.75 22.87
C THR A 186 -0.21 7.01 23.75
N GLY A 187 1.00 7.56 23.91
CA GLY A 187 1.20 8.76 24.71
C GLY A 187 0.77 10.03 23.98
N LYS A 188 -0.32 10.66 24.44
CA LYS A 188 -0.77 12.06 24.22
C LYS A 188 -0.82 12.62 22.77
N THR A 189 -0.61 11.83 21.73
CA THR A 189 -0.87 12.27 20.35
C THR A 189 -2.37 12.21 20.07
N LYS A 190 -2.95 13.33 19.61
CA LYS A 190 -4.36 13.40 19.21
C LYS A 190 -4.68 12.23 18.27
N ARG A 191 -5.57 11.33 18.69
CA ARG A 191 -6.12 10.26 17.86
C ARG A 191 -6.71 10.90 16.59
N LEU A 192 -6.06 10.69 15.45
CA LEU A 192 -6.70 10.93 14.16
C LEU A 192 -7.92 10.03 14.07
N THR A 193 -9.05 10.57 13.59
CA THR A 193 -10.26 9.77 13.43
C THR A 193 -10.03 8.73 12.33
N PHE A 194 -10.74 7.60 12.40
CA PHE A 194 -10.66 6.53 11.40
C PHE A 194 -10.83 7.07 9.96
N ARG A 195 -11.79 7.99 9.75
CA ARG A 195 -11.99 8.70 8.46
C ARG A 195 -10.76 9.48 7.98
N GLN A 196 -9.98 10.09 8.88
CA GLN A 196 -8.78 10.85 8.52
C GLN A 196 -7.59 9.95 8.16
N ARG A 197 -7.53 8.73 8.71
CA ARG A 197 -6.42 7.78 8.47
C ARG A 197 -6.59 7.03 7.15
N ILE A 198 -7.83 6.67 6.85
CA ILE A 198 -8.26 6.01 5.64
C ILE A 198 -8.08 6.86 4.38
N GLY A 199 -8.22 8.18 4.49
CA GLY A 199 -8.04 9.10 3.35
C GLY A 199 -6.62 9.12 2.77
N LEU A 200 -5.66 8.44 3.40
CA LEU A 200 -4.27 8.35 2.93
C LEU A 200 -3.88 6.95 2.42
N VAL A 201 -4.58 5.89 2.86
CA VAL A 201 -4.49 4.53 2.32
C VAL A 201 -5.85 3.89 2.49
N GLU A 202 -6.62 3.73 1.41
CA GLU A 202 -7.72 2.74 1.29
C GLU A 202 -8.62 3.01 0.06
N SER A 203 -8.13 2.71 -1.13
CA SER A 203 -9.01 2.25 -2.23
C SER A 203 -8.68 0.82 -2.58
N SER A 204 -7.38 0.53 -2.59
CA SER A 204 -6.76 -0.76 -2.85
C SER A 204 -7.09 -1.85 -1.82
N ALA A 205 -6.83 -1.60 -0.53
CA ALA A 205 -7.02 -2.61 0.52
C ALA A 205 -8.50 -2.99 0.70
N ILE A 206 -9.42 -2.01 0.59
CA ILE A 206 -10.86 -2.28 0.59
C ILE A 206 -11.28 -3.09 -0.64
N ARG A 207 -10.72 -2.78 -1.81
CA ARG A 207 -11.04 -3.52 -3.03
C ARG A 207 -10.57 -4.97 -2.95
N GLU A 208 -9.39 -5.22 -2.40
CA GLU A 208 -8.87 -6.57 -2.16
C GLU A 208 -9.67 -7.32 -1.09
N LEU A 209 -10.06 -6.63 -0.02
CA LEU A 209 -10.96 -7.16 1.00
C LEU A 209 -12.32 -7.53 0.42
N ARG A 210 -12.93 -6.66 -0.40
CA ARG A 210 -14.18 -6.98 -1.11
C ARG A 210 -14.01 -8.13 -2.10
N GLY A 211 -12.84 -8.26 -2.74
CA GLY A 211 -12.49 -9.43 -3.55
C GLY A 211 -12.54 -10.72 -2.73
N HIS A 212 -11.92 -10.75 -1.55
CA HIS A 212 -11.97 -11.90 -0.64
C HIS A 212 -13.38 -12.19 -0.11
N ILE A 213 -14.18 -11.15 0.18
CA ILE A 213 -15.59 -11.30 0.57
C ILE A 213 -16.39 -11.95 -0.57
N MET A 214 -16.18 -11.51 -1.81
CA MET A 214 -16.87 -12.10 -2.98
C MET A 214 -16.42 -13.54 -3.25
N SER A 215 -15.15 -13.87 -3.08
CA SER A 215 -14.64 -15.25 -3.21
C SER A 215 -15.21 -16.20 -2.15
N ASN A 216 -15.58 -15.69 -0.97
CA ASN A 216 -16.20 -16.46 0.11
C ASN A 216 -17.73 -16.30 0.20
N ARG A 217 -18.38 -15.81 -0.88
CA ARG A 217 -19.81 -15.48 -0.89
C ARG A 217 -20.72 -16.62 -0.43
N GLU A 218 -20.51 -17.83 -0.92
CA GLU A 218 -21.37 -18.99 -0.59
C GLU A 218 -21.31 -19.32 0.91
N ARG A 219 -20.11 -19.32 1.49
CA ARG A 219 -19.90 -19.53 2.94
C ARG A 219 -20.54 -18.41 3.75
N LEU A 220 -20.34 -17.15 3.35
CA LEU A 220 -20.95 -16.00 4.02
C LEU A 220 -22.48 -16.07 4.00
N GLN A 221 -23.09 -16.44 2.87
CA GLN A 221 -24.54 -16.59 2.78
C GLN A 221 -25.07 -17.69 3.70
N GLN A 222 -24.36 -18.82 3.83
CA GLN A 222 -24.74 -19.88 4.77
C GLN A 222 -24.65 -19.41 6.22
N GLU A 223 -23.60 -18.66 6.59
CA GLU A 223 -23.46 -18.12 7.95
C GLU A 223 -24.49 -17.03 8.25
N PHE A 224 -24.86 -16.20 7.27
CA PHE A 224 -25.93 -15.22 7.44
C PHE A 224 -27.30 -15.88 7.60
N GLN A 225 -27.60 -16.94 6.82
CA GLN A 225 -28.84 -17.71 6.97
C GLN A 225 -28.95 -18.41 8.33
N LYS A 226 -27.83 -18.90 8.88
CA LYS A 226 -27.81 -19.44 10.26
C LYS A 226 -28.11 -18.36 11.30
N ALA A 227 -27.67 -17.13 11.04
CA ALA A 227 -27.88 -15.98 11.92
C ALA A 227 -29.26 -15.30 11.75
N ASP A 228 -29.96 -15.57 10.65
CA ASP A 228 -31.31 -15.07 10.34
C ASP A 228 -32.26 -16.21 9.92
N PRO A 229 -32.74 -17.04 10.88
CA PRO A 229 -33.63 -18.17 10.58
C PRO A 229 -34.98 -17.74 10.00
N ASP A 230 -35.41 -16.52 10.32
CA ASP A 230 -36.69 -15.96 9.90
C ASP A 230 -36.60 -15.24 8.54
N LEU A 231 -35.42 -15.23 7.91
CA LEU A 231 -35.15 -14.65 6.58
C LEU A 231 -35.60 -13.18 6.46
N THR A 232 -35.41 -12.42 7.53
CA THR A 232 -35.76 -11.00 7.60
C THR A 232 -34.86 -10.13 6.71
N GLY A 233 -33.67 -10.60 6.35
CA GLY A 233 -32.67 -9.82 5.62
C GLY A 233 -31.76 -8.98 6.53
N PHE A 234 -31.98 -9.06 7.85
CA PHE A 234 -31.28 -8.24 8.84
C PHE A 234 -30.72 -9.08 9.98
N ILE A 235 -29.46 -8.80 10.37
CA ILE A 235 -28.83 -9.45 11.51
C ILE A 235 -28.18 -8.44 12.46
N PRO A 236 -28.03 -8.76 13.76
CA PRO A 236 -27.27 -7.94 14.68
C PRO A 236 -25.82 -7.78 14.23
N VAL A 237 -25.22 -6.61 14.50
CA VAL A 237 -23.81 -6.32 14.16
C VAL A 237 -22.85 -7.37 14.75
N SER A 238 -23.15 -7.91 15.95
CA SER A 238 -22.35 -8.95 16.58
C SER A 238 -22.34 -10.26 15.78
N GLU A 239 -23.51 -10.68 15.27
CA GLU A 239 -23.64 -11.88 14.47
C GLU A 239 -23.00 -11.67 13.09
N TRP A 240 -23.19 -10.50 12.47
CA TRP A 240 -22.50 -10.17 11.22
C TRP A 240 -20.98 -10.26 11.35
N CYS A 241 -20.39 -9.70 12.43
CA CYS A 241 -18.94 -9.81 12.65
C CYS A 241 -18.48 -11.26 12.81
N LYS A 242 -19.26 -12.08 13.51
CA LYS A 242 -18.96 -13.49 13.72
C LYS A 242 -19.05 -14.29 12.42
N SER A 243 -20.07 -14.05 11.59
CA SER A 243 -20.22 -14.66 10.27
C SER A 243 -19.07 -14.26 9.34
N MET A 244 -18.66 -12.99 9.35
CA MET A 244 -17.54 -12.51 8.55
C MET A 244 -16.22 -13.18 8.95
N GLU A 245 -15.93 -13.27 10.25
CA GLU A 245 -14.73 -13.95 10.74
C GLU A 245 -14.75 -15.45 10.44
N THR A 246 -15.88 -16.12 10.67
CA THR A 246 -16.03 -17.57 10.47
C THR A 246 -15.90 -17.96 9.00
N ALA A 247 -16.40 -17.14 8.07
CA ALA A 247 -16.37 -17.46 6.65
C ALA A 247 -15.07 -17.06 5.95
N THR A 248 -14.33 -16.08 6.48
CA THR A 248 -13.14 -15.52 5.82
C THR A 248 -11.83 -15.81 6.54
N GLU A 249 -11.86 -16.06 7.85
CA GLU A 249 -10.69 -16.35 8.71
C GLU A 249 -9.56 -15.31 8.62
N LEU A 250 -9.90 -14.06 8.29
CA LEU A 250 -8.90 -13.01 8.05
C LEU A 250 -8.40 -12.33 9.33
N GLY A 251 -9.00 -12.58 10.49
CA GLY A 251 -8.60 -11.96 11.75
C GLY A 251 -8.80 -10.44 11.76
N LEU A 252 -9.82 -9.94 11.04
CA LEU A 252 -10.03 -8.52 10.83
C LEU A 252 -11.01 -7.91 11.86
N PRO A 253 -10.86 -6.61 12.17
CA PRO A 253 -11.76 -5.90 13.08
C PRO A 253 -13.09 -5.55 12.38
N TRP A 254 -13.91 -6.57 12.04
CA TRP A 254 -15.13 -6.45 11.23
C TRP A 254 -16.08 -5.34 11.70
N ARG A 255 -16.28 -5.23 13.02
CA ARG A 255 -17.15 -4.22 13.61
C ARG A 255 -16.81 -2.80 13.16
N MET A 256 -15.53 -2.52 12.91
CA MET A 256 -15.06 -1.19 12.49
C MET A 256 -15.12 -0.99 10.98
N LEU A 257 -15.00 -2.08 10.21
CA LEU A 257 -15.12 -2.08 8.75
C LEU A 257 -16.57 -2.00 8.27
N ARG A 258 -17.55 -2.25 9.15
CA ARG A 258 -18.98 -2.27 8.82
C ARG A 258 -19.43 -1.02 8.04
N GLU A 259 -18.98 0.18 8.45
CA GLU A 259 -19.41 1.47 7.85
C GLU A 259 -19.08 1.59 6.36
N LYS A 260 -18.16 0.75 5.87
CA LYS A 260 -17.72 0.75 4.47
C LYS A 260 -18.11 -0.50 3.70
N LEU A 261 -18.53 -1.55 4.40
CA LEU A 261 -18.78 -2.87 3.80
C LEU A 261 -20.26 -3.19 3.73
N VAL A 262 -21.09 -2.62 4.60
CA VAL A 262 -22.50 -3.03 4.71
C VAL A 262 -23.37 -1.87 5.19
N ALA A 263 -24.60 -1.80 4.69
CA ALA A 263 -25.59 -0.81 5.11
C ALA A 263 -26.26 -1.20 6.44
N LEU A 264 -26.63 -0.20 7.23
CA LEU A 264 -27.39 -0.35 8.48
C LEU A 264 -28.80 0.20 8.32
N GLU A 265 -29.77 -0.44 8.96
CA GLU A 265 -31.12 0.10 9.09
C GLU A 265 -31.14 1.32 10.02
N ALA A 266 -31.80 2.39 9.59
CA ALA A 266 -31.75 3.70 10.25
C ALA A 266 -32.27 3.64 11.70
N ASP A 267 -33.34 2.88 11.95
CA ASP A 267 -34.05 2.88 13.22
C ASP A 267 -33.53 1.82 14.21
N THR A 268 -33.16 0.64 13.71
CA THR A 268 -32.77 -0.51 14.56
C THR A 268 -31.27 -0.72 14.68
N GLN A 269 -30.48 -0.07 13.81
CA GLN A 269 -29.03 -0.29 13.65
C GLN A 269 -28.67 -1.76 13.31
N MET A 270 -29.62 -2.51 12.77
CA MET A 270 -29.40 -3.88 12.28
C MET A 270 -28.68 -3.86 10.93
N VAL A 271 -27.88 -4.88 10.66
CA VAL A 271 -27.09 -5.01 9.45
C VAL A 271 -27.94 -5.61 8.34
N ASN A 272 -28.11 -4.89 7.23
CA ASN A 272 -28.65 -5.47 6.01
C ASN A 272 -27.56 -6.28 5.30
N TYR A 273 -27.47 -7.57 5.63
CA TYR A 273 -26.34 -8.40 5.20
C TYR A 273 -26.29 -8.64 3.69
N SER A 274 -27.38 -8.42 2.95
CA SER A 274 -27.39 -8.52 1.49
C SER A 274 -26.49 -7.48 0.81
N THR A 275 -26.39 -6.28 1.40
CA THR A 275 -25.56 -5.17 0.92
C THR A 275 -24.05 -5.41 1.09
N THR A 276 -23.68 -6.44 1.85
CA THR A 276 -22.27 -6.88 2.00
C THR A 276 -21.64 -7.24 0.65
N PHE A 277 -22.47 -7.59 -0.34
CA PHE A 277 -22.04 -8.04 -1.67
C PHE A 277 -22.19 -6.98 -2.78
N ASP A 278 -22.59 -5.75 -2.45
CA ASP A 278 -22.83 -4.72 -3.45
C ASP A 278 -21.52 -4.32 -4.16
N LYS A 279 -21.62 -3.99 -5.46
CA LYS A 279 -20.48 -3.48 -6.24
C LYS A 279 -20.27 -1.99 -5.93
N ILE A 280 -19.02 -1.54 -6.00
CA ILE A 280 -18.64 -0.13 -5.82
C ILE A 280 -19.31 0.71 -6.91
N ASN A 281 -20.06 1.74 -6.54
CA ASN A 281 -20.24 2.92 -7.38
C ASN A 281 -19.06 3.87 -7.09
N ASP A 282 -18.32 4.26 -8.12
CA ASP A 282 -17.16 5.16 -8.00
C ASP A 282 -17.50 6.52 -7.36
N SER A 283 -18.79 6.87 -7.25
CA SER A 283 -19.29 8.07 -6.57
C SER A 283 -19.13 8.04 -5.05
N ASP A 284 -19.15 6.87 -4.41
CA ASP A 284 -19.17 6.76 -2.94
C ASP A 284 -17.77 6.81 -2.32
N ILE A 285 -16.73 6.86 -3.16
CA ILE A 285 -15.33 6.96 -2.75
C ILE A 285 -14.89 8.43 -2.59
N THR A 286 -15.68 9.39 -3.09
CA THR A 286 -15.28 10.81 -3.18
C THR A 286 -15.94 11.76 -2.17
N THR A 287 -16.79 11.27 -1.25
CA THR A 287 -17.44 12.12 -0.22
C THR A 287 -16.86 11.94 1.18
#